data_AF-A0A4Q2UGU0-F1
#
_entry.id   AF-A0A4Q2UGU0-F1
#
_cell.length_a   1.000
_cell.length_b   1.000
_cell.length_c   1.000
_cell.angle_alpha   90.00
_cell.angle_beta   90.00
_cell.angle_gamma   90.00
#
_symmetry.space_group_name_H-M   'P 1'
#
loop_
_entity.id
_entity.type
_entity.pdbx_description
1 polymer ?
#
loop_
_entity_poly.entity_id
_entity_poly.type
_entity_poly.pdbx_seq_one_letter_code
_entity_poly.pdbx_strand_id
1 'polypeptide(L)'
;MNTLEQVTQAHATLIGQRLATFRKFTGLSQQEVADQIGTTQNLIYRIENGLNSSISMVLRVCHYYRQQHQLNFEWLVNPDSTDTEFAPMRLTEALSLRKELGLLDRKKLAILNQFIKDWERLEQQP
;
A
#
# COMPACT_ATOMS: atom_id res chain seq x y z
N MET A 1 13.01 -30.38 -7.39
CA MET A 1 11.66 -29.80 -7.32
C MET A 1 10.96 -30.05 -8.65
N ASN A 2 9.73 -30.52 -8.63
CA ASN A 2 8.88 -30.67 -9.81
C ASN A 2 8.37 -29.28 -10.27
N THR A 3 8.02 -29.11 -11.55
CA THR A 3 7.44 -27.89 -12.16
C THR A 3 6.30 -27.31 -11.32
N LEU A 4 5.43 -28.15 -10.75
CA LEU A 4 4.33 -27.71 -9.88
C LEU A 4 4.81 -27.07 -8.56
N GLU A 5 5.86 -27.62 -7.95
CA GLU A 5 6.45 -27.06 -6.73
C GLU A 5 7.15 -25.72 -7.02
N GLN A 6 7.79 -25.61 -8.18
CA GLN A 6 8.44 -24.37 -8.62
C GLN A 6 7.42 -23.24 -8.85
N VAL A 7 6.30 -23.55 -9.53
CA VAL A 7 5.20 -22.59 -9.73
C VAL A 7 4.56 -22.16 -8.41
N THR A 8 4.34 -23.12 -7.50
CA THR A 8 3.78 -22.83 -6.17
C THR A 8 4.70 -21.92 -5.36
N GLN A 9 6.01 -22.19 -5.40
CA GLN A 9 7.00 -21.35 -4.71
C GLN A 9 7.09 -19.96 -5.34
N ALA A 10 7.04 -19.85 -6.67
CA ALA A 10 7.03 -18.56 -7.36
C ALA A 10 5.82 -17.70 -6.94
N HIS A 11 4.62 -18.31 -6.87
CA HIS A 11 3.42 -17.62 -6.36
C HIS A 11 3.53 -17.20 -4.89
N ALA A 12 4.07 -18.06 -4.03
CA ALA A 12 4.29 -17.72 -2.62
C ALA A 12 5.25 -16.53 -2.45
N THR A 13 6.34 -16.51 -3.23
CA THR A 13 7.29 -15.39 -3.26
C THR A 13 6.64 -14.10 -3.74
N LEU A 14 5.84 -14.15 -4.81
CA LEU A 14 5.12 -12.98 -5.33
C LEU A 14 4.16 -12.38 -4.29
N ILE A 15 3.34 -13.23 -3.66
CA ILE A 15 2.40 -12.80 -2.61
C ILE A 15 3.16 -12.17 -1.44
N GLY A 16 4.26 -12.78 -1.00
CA GLY A 16 5.10 -12.24 0.06
C GLY A 16 5.62 -10.84 -0.25
N GLN A 17 6.18 -10.66 -1.46
CA GLN A 17 6.69 -9.37 -1.91
C GLN A 17 5.58 -8.31 -1.98
N ARG A 18 4.40 -8.67 -2.48
CA ARG A 18 3.25 -7.76 -2.52
C ARG A 18 2.74 -7.37 -1.13
N LEU A 19 2.75 -8.28 -0.16
CA LEU A 19 2.45 -7.94 1.23
C LEU A 19 3.50 -6.97 1.81
N ALA A 20 4.77 -7.15 1.48
CA ALA A 20 5.83 -6.22 1.89
C ALA A 20 5.65 -4.83 1.28
N THR A 21 5.29 -4.77 -0.02
CA THR A 21 4.97 -3.53 -0.72
C THR A 21 3.78 -2.82 -0.08
N PHE A 22 2.71 -3.56 0.20
CA PHE A 22 1.51 -3.01 0.85
C PHE A 22 1.82 -2.49 2.28
N ARG A 23 2.63 -3.21 3.04
CA ARG A 23 3.10 -2.75 4.36
C ARG A 23 3.83 -1.40 4.26
N LYS A 24 4.78 -1.30 3.34
CA LYS A 24 5.54 -0.05 3.12
C LYS A 24 4.62 1.09 2.66
N PHE A 25 3.66 0.78 1.79
CA PHE A 25 2.67 1.73 1.31
C PHE A 25 1.78 2.29 2.44
N THR A 26 1.45 1.47 3.44
CA THR A 26 0.72 1.89 4.65
C THR A 26 1.62 2.56 5.71
N GLY A 27 2.93 2.65 5.47
CA GLY A 27 3.89 3.27 6.39
C GLY A 27 4.24 2.43 7.62
N LEU A 28 3.82 1.17 7.68
CA LEU A 28 4.01 0.31 8.86
C LEU A 28 5.38 -0.40 8.83
N SER A 29 5.97 -0.59 9.99
CA SER A 29 7.08 -1.50 10.23
C SER A 29 6.59 -2.95 10.36
N GLN A 30 7.49 -3.93 10.17
CA GLN A 30 7.16 -5.34 10.39
C GLN A 30 6.78 -5.64 11.85
N GLN A 31 7.37 -4.90 12.80
CA GLN A 31 7.08 -5.07 14.23
C GLN A 31 5.66 -4.57 14.55
N GLU A 32 5.26 -3.40 14.04
CA GLU A 32 3.89 -2.89 14.25
C GLU A 32 2.84 -3.86 13.71
N VAL A 33 3.06 -4.45 12.54
CA VAL A 33 2.15 -5.47 11.98
C VAL A 33 2.13 -6.72 12.86
N ALA A 34 3.28 -7.15 13.37
CA ALA A 34 3.38 -8.30 14.26
C ALA A 34 2.60 -8.07 15.56
N ASP A 35 2.72 -6.89 16.16
CA ASP A 35 2.02 -6.51 17.38
C ASP A 35 0.50 -6.51 17.19
N GLN A 36 0.01 -5.97 16.07
CA GLN A 36 -1.42 -5.93 15.75
C GLN A 36 -2.04 -7.32 15.53
N ILE A 37 -1.26 -8.27 15.02
CA ILE A 37 -1.72 -9.63 14.71
C ILE A 37 -1.45 -10.60 15.87
N GLY A 38 -0.67 -10.19 16.87
CA GLY A 38 -0.25 -11.04 17.99
C GLY A 38 0.77 -12.09 17.57
N THR A 39 1.83 -11.68 16.87
CA THR A 39 2.89 -12.55 16.38
C THR A 39 4.28 -11.90 16.51
N THR A 40 5.30 -12.47 15.86
CA THR A 40 6.68 -11.94 15.88
C THR A 40 7.04 -11.24 14.58
N GLN A 41 7.91 -10.23 14.66
CA GLN A 41 8.48 -9.55 13.47
C GLN A 41 9.12 -10.54 12.50
N ASN A 42 9.86 -11.54 13.01
CA ASN A 42 10.49 -12.57 12.20
C ASN A 42 9.45 -13.37 11.37
N LEU A 43 8.26 -13.61 11.92
CA LEU A 43 7.21 -14.29 11.15
C LEU A 43 6.69 -13.41 10.01
N ILE A 44 6.52 -12.10 10.24
CA ILE A 44 6.17 -11.15 9.17
C ILE A 44 7.27 -11.12 8.10
N TYR A 45 8.54 -11.04 8.51
CA TYR A 45 9.68 -11.11 7.59
C TYR A 45 9.65 -12.38 6.72
N ARG A 46 9.40 -13.56 7.31
CA ARG A 46 9.34 -14.82 6.57
C ARG A 46 8.22 -14.82 5.53
N ILE A 47 7.04 -14.35 5.90
CA ILE A 47 5.89 -14.21 4.99
C ILE A 47 6.24 -13.28 3.83
N GLU A 48 6.82 -12.11 4.13
CA GLU A 48 7.18 -11.11 3.13
C GLU A 48 8.25 -11.57 2.13
N ASN A 49 9.06 -12.56 2.51
CA ASN A 49 10.09 -13.13 1.67
C ASN A 49 9.68 -14.48 1.03
N GLY A 50 8.40 -14.87 1.13
CA GLY A 50 7.91 -16.15 0.58
C GLY A 50 8.55 -17.39 1.23
N LEU A 51 9.11 -17.24 2.44
CA LEU A 51 9.72 -18.33 3.19
C LEU A 51 8.64 -19.14 3.92
N ASN A 52 8.98 -20.40 4.25
CA ASN A 52 8.08 -21.33 4.93
C ASN A 52 7.33 -20.68 6.09
N SER A 53 6.03 -20.47 5.89
CA SER A 53 5.09 -19.88 6.83
C SER A 53 3.77 -20.61 6.66
N SER A 54 2.98 -20.74 7.73
CA SER A 54 1.68 -21.40 7.62
C SER A 54 0.72 -20.54 6.79
N ILE A 55 -0.07 -21.18 5.92
CA ILE A 55 -1.12 -20.51 5.14
C ILE A 55 -2.08 -19.74 6.05
N SER A 56 -2.40 -20.30 7.22
CA SER A 56 -3.24 -19.66 8.22
C SER A 56 -2.67 -18.32 8.72
N MET A 57 -1.34 -18.20 8.84
CA MET A 57 -0.72 -16.94 9.23
C MET A 57 -0.73 -15.93 8.09
N VAL A 58 -0.46 -16.37 6.86
CA VAL A 58 -0.58 -15.51 5.67
C VAL A 58 -2.00 -14.95 5.57
N LEU A 59 -3.02 -15.81 5.73
CA LEU A 59 -4.42 -15.38 5.72
C LEU A 59 -4.76 -14.42 6.86
N ARG A 60 -4.18 -14.58 8.05
CA ARG A 60 -4.35 -13.61 9.16
C ARG A 60 -3.79 -12.23 8.81
N VAL A 61 -2.60 -12.17 8.19
CA VAL A 61 -2.01 -10.92 7.71
C VAL A 61 -2.89 -10.27 6.64
N CYS A 62 -3.34 -11.04 5.66
CA CYS A 62 -4.24 -10.55 4.61
C CYS A 62 -5.56 -10.04 5.20
N HIS A 63 -6.13 -10.76 6.18
CA HIS A 63 -7.35 -10.34 6.87
C HIS A 63 -7.17 -9.02 7.62
N TYR A 64 -6.09 -8.88 8.40
CA TYR A 64 -5.75 -7.63 9.08
C TYR A 64 -5.67 -6.46 8.08
N TYR A 65 -4.90 -6.60 7.01
CA TYR A 65 -4.76 -5.55 6.01
C TYR A 65 -6.04 -5.23 5.26
N ARG A 66 -6.90 -6.22 5.02
CA ARG A 66 -8.21 -5.99 4.40
C ARG A 66 -9.12 -5.16 5.29
N GLN A 67 -9.19 -5.50 6.58
CA GLN A 67 -10.08 -4.82 7.53
C GLN A 67 -9.59 -3.40 7.86
N GLN A 68 -8.28 -3.21 8.04
CA GLN A 68 -7.75 -1.95 8.55
C GLN A 68 -7.26 -1.00 7.45
N HIS A 69 -6.81 -1.55 6.31
CA HIS A 69 -6.05 -0.78 5.30
C HIS A 69 -6.56 -0.96 3.86
N GLN A 70 -7.64 -1.72 3.68
CA GLN A 70 -8.30 -1.92 2.38
C GLN A 70 -7.42 -2.55 1.30
N LEU A 71 -6.64 -3.56 1.67
CA LEU A 71 -5.86 -4.37 0.73
C LEU A 71 -6.68 -4.82 -0.49
N ASN A 72 -6.14 -4.60 -1.69
CA ASN A 72 -6.69 -5.12 -2.93
C ASN A 72 -6.27 -6.59 -3.13
N PHE A 73 -7.19 -7.52 -2.86
CA PHE A 73 -6.93 -8.95 -3.03
C PHE A 73 -6.70 -9.36 -4.49
N GLU A 74 -7.35 -8.69 -5.45
CA GLU A 74 -7.15 -9.00 -6.87
C GLU A 74 -5.69 -8.75 -7.25
N TRP A 75 -5.19 -7.55 -6.94
CA TRP A 75 -3.78 -7.22 -7.11
C TRP A 75 -2.86 -8.14 -6.32
N LEU A 76 -3.22 -8.54 -5.11
CA LEU A 76 -2.37 -9.38 -4.27
C LEU A 76 -2.06 -10.73 -4.94
N VAL A 77 -3.07 -11.43 -5.44
CA VAL A 77 -2.94 -12.84 -5.86
C VAL A 77 -2.82 -13.03 -7.37
N ASN A 78 -3.29 -12.08 -8.18
CA ASN A 78 -3.27 -12.22 -9.63
C ASN A 78 -1.88 -11.85 -10.19
N PRO A 79 -1.11 -12.81 -10.74
CA PRO A 79 0.25 -12.56 -11.22
C PRO A 79 0.31 -11.55 -12.37
N ASP A 80 -0.77 -11.41 -13.15
CA ASP A 80 -0.86 -10.50 -14.29
C ASP A 80 -1.24 -9.06 -13.89
N SER A 81 -1.43 -8.80 -12.60
CA SER A 81 -1.77 -7.46 -12.11
C SER A 81 -0.63 -6.48 -12.35
N THR A 82 -0.98 -5.31 -12.91
CA THR A 82 -0.03 -4.21 -13.12
C THR A 82 0.29 -3.49 -11.80
N ASP A 83 1.57 -3.34 -11.47
CA ASP A 83 2.05 -2.60 -10.30
C ASP A 83 1.99 -1.08 -10.54
N THR A 84 0.77 -0.54 -10.55
CA THR A 84 0.55 0.92 -10.52
C THR A 84 0.60 1.44 -9.07
N GLU A 85 0.81 2.75 -8.89
CA GLU A 85 0.91 3.39 -7.56
C GLU A 85 -0.28 3.07 -6.62
N PHE A 86 -1.48 2.82 -7.17
CA PHE A 86 -2.70 2.51 -6.39
C PHE A 86 -3.15 1.06 -6.46
N ALA A 87 -2.48 0.23 -7.25
CA ALA A 87 -2.81 -1.19 -7.37
C ALA A 87 -2.94 -1.92 -6.01
N PRO A 88 -2.10 -1.62 -4.99
CA PRO A 88 -2.17 -2.31 -3.71
C PRO A 88 -3.44 -2.00 -2.88
N MET A 89 -4.09 -0.86 -3.09
CA MET A 89 -5.28 -0.45 -2.32
C MET A 89 -6.55 -0.71 -3.13
N ARG A 90 -7.59 -1.26 -2.47
CA ARG A 90 -8.94 -1.25 -3.02
C ARG A 90 -9.47 0.17 -2.94
N LEU A 91 -9.46 0.88 -4.06
CA LEU A 91 -10.13 2.16 -4.16
C LEU A 91 -11.65 1.92 -4.09
N THR A 92 -12.27 2.39 -3.01
CA THR A 92 -13.71 2.68 -3.02
C THR A 92 -13.89 4.03 -3.69
N GLU A 93 -15.03 4.24 -4.37
CA GLU A 93 -15.36 5.52 -5.03
C GLU A 93 -15.17 6.72 -4.08
N ALA A 94 -15.50 6.55 -2.79
CA ALA A 94 -15.31 7.56 -1.76
C ALA A 94 -13.83 7.90 -1.45
N LEU A 95 -12.90 6.96 -1.59
CA LEU A 95 -11.46 7.21 -1.38
C LEU A 95 -10.80 7.85 -2.59
N SER A 96 -11.20 7.43 -3.79
CA SER A 96 -10.84 8.13 -5.03
C SER A 96 -11.29 9.59 -4.94
N LEU A 97 -12.54 9.82 -4.52
CA LEU A 97 -13.12 11.16 -4.36
C LEU A 97 -12.42 11.98 -3.28
N ARG A 98 -12.13 11.39 -2.11
CA ARG A 98 -11.40 12.06 -1.02
C ARG A 98 -10.01 12.51 -1.47
N LYS A 99 -9.34 11.71 -2.30
CA LYS A 99 -8.02 12.04 -2.85
C LYS A 99 -8.11 13.14 -3.90
N GLU A 100 -9.07 13.06 -4.81
CA GLU A 100 -9.32 14.11 -5.82
C GLU A 100 -9.65 15.45 -5.17
N LEU A 101 -10.50 15.45 -4.14
CA LEU A 101 -10.79 16.64 -3.33
C LEU A 101 -9.52 17.19 -2.68
N GLY A 102 -8.68 16.34 -2.08
CA GLY A 102 -7.41 16.77 -1.50
C GLY A 102 -6.41 17.33 -2.53
N LEU A 103 -6.37 16.79 -3.75
CA LEU A 103 -5.56 17.32 -4.85
C LEU A 103 -6.11 18.66 -5.36
N LEU A 104 -7.43 18.81 -5.44
CA LEU A 104 -8.09 20.04 -5.82
C LEU A 104 -7.80 21.15 -4.80
N ASP A 105 -7.86 20.84 -3.50
CA ASP A 105 -7.55 21.79 -2.43
C ASP A 105 -6.09 22.26 -2.50
N ARG A 106 -5.15 21.34 -2.76
CA ARG A 106 -3.73 21.70 -2.99
C ARG A 106 -3.55 22.63 -4.19
N LYS A 107 -4.24 22.37 -5.31
CA LYS A 107 -4.20 23.25 -6.49
C LYS A 107 -4.76 24.64 -6.19
N LYS A 108 -5.89 24.72 -5.49
CA LYS A 108 -6.49 26.00 -5.07
C LYS A 108 -5.55 26.79 -4.16
N LEU A 109 -4.94 26.13 -3.18
CA LEU A 109 -3.95 26.76 -2.28
C LEU A 109 -2.72 27.24 -3.06
N ALA A 110 -2.24 26.48 -4.04
CA ALA A 110 -1.12 26.91 -4.88
C ALA A 110 -1.45 28.17 -5.68
N ILE A 111 -2.64 28.24 -6.27
CA ILE A 111 -3.13 29.43 -6.99
C ILE A 111 -3.26 30.62 -6.05
N LEU A 112 -3.85 30.43 -4.86
CA LEU A 112 -4.00 31.48 -3.86
C LEU A 112 -2.64 32.01 -3.40
N ASN A 113 -1.70 31.12 -3.09
CA ASN A 113 -0.33 31.50 -2.72
C ASN A 113 0.39 32.23 -3.84
N GLN A 114 0.15 31.85 -5.10
CA GLN A 114 0.70 32.54 -6.26
C GLN A 114 0.10 33.95 -6.39
N PHE A 115 -1.22 34.08 -6.27
CA PHE A 115 -1.91 35.35 -6.27
C PHE A 115 -1.41 36.30 -5.17
N ILE A 116 -1.27 35.82 -3.93
CA ILE A 116 -0.73 36.61 -2.81
C ILE A 116 0.66 37.13 -3.13
N LYS A 117 1.55 36.28 -3.65
CA LYS A 117 2.91 36.69 -4.04
C LYS A 117 2.91 37.74 -5.15
N ASP A 118 2.03 37.60 -6.12
CA ASP A 118 1.92 38.56 -7.22
C ASP A 118 1.33 39.88 -6.74
N TRP A 119 0.39 39.84 -5.79
CA TRP A 119 -0.15 41.02 -5.13
C TRP A 119 0.91 41.79 -4.31
N GLU A 120 1.69 41.09 -3.48
CA GLU A 120 2.79 41.68 -2.70
C GLU A 120 3.85 42.34 -3.61
N ARG A 121 4.13 41.75 -4.79
CA ARG A 121 5.05 42.33 -5.77
C ARG A 121 4.53 43.63 -6.39
N LEU A 122 3.21 43.77 -6.55
CA LEU A 122 2.60 44.97 -7.10
C LEU A 122 2.59 46.11 -6.07
N GLU A 123 2.41 45.80 -4.79
CA GLU A 123 2.49 46.80 -3.70
C GLU A 123 3.91 47.31 -3.45
N GLN A 124 4.95 46.55 -3.85
CA GLN A 124 6.36 46.94 -3.74
C GLN A 124 6.90 47.69 -4.97
N GLN A 125 6.07 47.94 -5.99
CA GLN A 125 6.44 48.79 -7.11
C GLN A 125 6.10 50.26 -6.77
N PRO A 126 7.06 51.20 -6.89
CA PRO A 126 6.85 52.61 -6.56
C PRO A 126 5.91 53.34 -7.54
#